data_AF-A0A1Y4I1U6-F1
#
_entry.id   AF-A0A1Y4I1U6-F1
#
_cell.length_a   1.000
_cell.length_b   1.000
_cell.length_c   1.000
_cell.angle_alpha   90.00
_cell.angle_beta   90.00
_cell.angle_gamma   90.00
#
_symmetry.space_group_name_H-M   'P 1'
#
loop_
_entity.id
_entity.type
_entity.pdbx_description
1 polymer ?
#
loop_
_entity_poly.entity_id
_entity_poly.type
_entity_poly.pdbx_seq_one_letter_code
_entity_poly.pdbx_strand_id
1 'polypeptide(L)'
;MRNRLLETIAQKHRVPVEKLRTQTECKWEALGELCLFPHKEQFSLKIWEEAVSYLLGCEIRFESYEEIGRSLKPFSLTVKGVSSS
;
A
#
# COMPACT_ATOMS: atom_id res chain seq x y z
N MET A 1 -8.23 -9.84 9.70
CA MET A 1 -7.10 -9.02 10.17
C MET A 1 -7.56 -7.57 10.27
N ARG A 2 -7.17 -6.82 11.29
CA ARG A 2 -7.38 -5.36 11.35
C ARG A 2 -6.05 -4.68 11.07
N ASN A 3 -5.88 -4.17 9.86
CA ASN A 3 -4.69 -3.42 9.48
C ASN A 3 -5.12 -1.99 9.18
N ARG A 4 -4.75 -1.06 10.07
CA ARG A 4 -5.19 0.34 9.97
C ARG A 4 -4.74 1.03 8.67
N LEU A 5 -3.62 0.62 8.08
CA LEU A 5 -3.16 1.17 6.80
C LEU A 5 -4.12 0.75 5.68
N LEU A 6 -4.44 -0.54 5.59
CA LEU A 6 -5.38 -1.05 4.60
C LEU A 6 -6.80 -0.48 4.80
N GLU A 7 -7.24 -0.33 6.05
CA GLU A 7 -8.54 0.28 6.36
C GLU A 7 -8.60 1.74 5.92
N THR A 8 -7.53 2.50 6.14
CA THR A 8 -7.42 3.91 5.71
C THR A 8 -7.51 4.03 4.19
N ILE A 9 -6.76 3.19 3.47
CA ILE A 9 -6.77 3.19 2.00
C ILE A 9 -8.12 2.71 1.47
N ALA A 10 -8.65 1.60 2.00
CA ALA A 10 -9.97 1.07 1.66
C ALA A 10 -11.07 2.14 1.82
N GLN A 11 -11.03 2.88 2.93
CA GLN A 11 -11.96 3.97 3.20
C GLN A 11 -11.82 5.11 2.17
N LYS A 12 -10.58 5.50 1.83
CA LYS A 12 -10.31 6.55 0.83
C LYS A 12 -10.84 6.16 -0.55
N HIS A 13 -10.62 4.92 -0.97
CA HIS A 13 -11.10 4.38 -2.24
C HIS A 13 -12.58 3.98 -2.21
N ARG A 14 -13.26 4.05 -1.05
CA ARG A 14 -14.64 3.60 -0.84
C ARG A 14 -14.88 2.15 -1.28
N VAL A 15 -13.90 1.29 -1.04
CA VAL A 15 -13.96 -0.14 -1.34
C VAL A 15 -13.68 -0.94 -0.07
N PRO A 16 -14.20 -2.18 0.06
CA PRO A 16 -13.77 -3.08 1.13
C PRO A 16 -12.30 -3.44 0.98
N VAL A 17 -11.62 -3.75 2.09
CA VAL A 17 -10.20 -4.15 2.11
C VAL A 17 -9.93 -5.35 1.19
N GLU A 18 -10.90 -6.27 1.07
CA GLU A 18 -10.80 -7.44 0.18
C GLU A 18 -10.72 -7.05 -1.30
N LYS A 19 -11.36 -5.94 -1.70
CA LYS A 19 -11.24 -5.40 -3.06
C LYS A 19 -9.85 -4.87 -3.36
N LEU A 20 -9.12 -4.38 -2.36
CA LEU A 20 -7.75 -3.89 -2.55
C LEU A 20 -6.82 -5.01 -3.02
N ARG A 21 -7.05 -6.27 -2.62
CA ARG A 21 -6.25 -7.41 -3.09
C ARG A 21 -6.79 -8.02 -4.38
N THR A 22 -8.12 -8.13 -4.50
CA THR A 22 -8.76 -8.85 -5.62
C THR A 22 -8.79 -8.04 -6.91
N GLN A 23 -8.87 -6.71 -6.83
CA GLN A 23 -8.78 -5.85 -8.01
C GLN A 23 -7.35 -5.38 -8.22
N THR A 24 -6.78 -5.75 -9.37
CA THR A 24 -5.41 -5.41 -9.75
C THR A 24 -5.16 -3.88 -9.71
N GLU A 25 -6.11 -3.08 -10.17
CA GLU A 25 -6.00 -1.61 -10.15
C GLU A 25 -5.96 -1.06 -8.72
N CYS A 26 -6.94 -1.42 -7.88
CA CYS A 26 -6.96 -1.02 -6.47
C CYS A 26 -5.73 -1.51 -5.70
N LYS A 27 -5.17 -2.67 -6.05
CA LYS A 27 -3.94 -3.19 -5.45
C LYS A 27 -2.75 -2.28 -5.73
N TRP A 28 -2.56 -1.89 -7.00
CA TRP A 28 -1.45 -1.03 -7.38
C TRP A 28 -1.61 0.39 -6.80
N GLU A 29 -2.82 0.93 -6.83
CA GLU A 29 -3.12 2.22 -6.20
C GLU A 29 -2.85 2.18 -4.69
N ALA A 30 -3.28 1.13 -4.00
CA ALA A 30 -3.02 0.96 -2.58
C ALA A 30 -1.52 0.89 -2.25
N LEU A 31 -0.73 0.17 -3.06
CA LEU A 31 0.72 0.09 -2.88
C LEU A 31 1.41 1.44 -3.16
N GLY A 32 0.94 2.19 -4.16
CA GLY A 32 1.42 3.55 -4.44
C GLY A 32 1.09 4.53 -3.31
N GLU A 33 -0.12 4.46 -2.77
CA GLU A 33 -0.56 5.25 -1.62
C GLU A 33 0.24 4.92 -0.35
N LEU A 34 0.50 3.63 -0.08
CA LEU A 34 1.38 3.19 1.00
C LEU A 34 2.79 3.79 0.85
N CYS A 35 3.33 3.86 -0.37
CA CYS A 35 4.63 4.48 -0.62
C CYS A 35 4.65 5.97 -0.22
N LEU A 36 3.56 6.69 -0.52
CA LEU A 36 3.41 8.12 -0.26
C LEU A 36 2.80 8.43 1.11
N PHE A 37 2.49 7.42 1.91
CA PHE A 37 1.81 7.60 3.18
C PHE A 37 2.64 8.52 4.10
N PRO A 38 2.02 9.58 4.66
CA PRO A 38 2.69 10.51 5.56
C PRO A 38 2.92 9.86 6.93
N HIS A 39 3.96 10.28 7.63
CA HIS A 39 4.27 9.82 9.00
C HIS A 39 4.34 8.29 9.15
N LYS A 40 5.14 7.63 8.31
CA LYS A 40 5.28 6.16 8.30
C LYS A 40 5.64 5.56 9.67
N GLU A 41 6.40 6.32 10.46
CA GLU A 41 6.88 5.98 11.80
C GLU A 41 5.75 5.89 12.84
N GLN A 42 4.54 6.40 12.56
CA GLN A 42 3.38 6.23 13.45
C GLN A 42 2.88 4.78 13.49
N PHE A 43 3.26 3.96 12.52
CA PHE A 43 2.89 2.55 12.43
C PHE A 43 4.15 1.70 12.52
N SER A 44 4.14 0.65 13.33
CA SER A 44 5.28 -0.27 13.43
C SER A 44 5.53 -0.98 12.09
N LEU A 45 6.79 -1.35 11.82
CA LEU A 45 7.18 -2.12 10.63
C LEU A 45 6.28 -3.35 10.41
N LYS A 46 5.90 -4.07 11.48
CA LYS A 46 4.96 -5.19 11.40
C LYS A 46 3.64 -4.88 10.70
N ILE A 47 3.06 -3.70 10.96
CA ILE A 47 1.80 -3.28 10.32
C ILE A 47 2.01 -3.04 8.83
N TRP A 48 3.17 -2.50 8.45
CA TRP A 48 3.58 -2.32 7.06
C TRP A 48 3.80 -3.65 6.36
N GLU A 49 4.53 -4.56 6.98
CA GLU A 49 4.77 -5.92 6.50
C GLU A 49 3.44 -6.66 6.25
N GLU A 50 2.53 -6.63 7.22
CA GLU A 50 1.20 -7.24 7.09
C GLU A 50 0.37 -6.59 5.96
N ALA A 51 0.42 -5.27 5.81
CA ALA A 51 -0.33 -4.55 4.78
C ALA A 51 0.16 -4.90 3.38
N VAL A 52 1.47 -4.81 3.16
CA VAL A 52 2.09 -5.08 1.86
C VAL A 52 2.01 -6.57 1.54
N SER A 53 2.20 -7.44 2.53
CA SER A 53 2.04 -8.90 2.38
C SER A 53 0.63 -9.27 1.98
N TYR A 54 -0.38 -8.65 2.59
CA TYR A 54 -1.78 -8.87 2.21
C TYR A 54 -2.08 -8.45 0.77
N LEU A 55 -1.57 -7.30 0.33
CA LEU A 55 -1.79 -6.80 -1.03
C LEU A 55 -1.05 -7.63 -2.09
N LEU A 56 0.21 -7.98 -1.85
CA LEU A 56 1.02 -8.76 -2.79
C LEU A 56 0.70 -10.26 -2.75
N GLY A 57 0.16 -10.76 -1.63
CA GLY A 57 -0.09 -12.18 -1.40
C GLY A 57 1.17 -13.00 -1.08
N CYS A 58 2.26 -12.34 -0.67
CA CYS A 58 3.54 -12.96 -0.31
C CYS A 58 4.06 -12.38 1.00
N GLU A 59 4.79 -13.15 1.80
CA GLU A 59 5.41 -12.64 3.02
C GLU A 59 6.46 -11.56 2.68
N ILE A 60 6.32 -10.39 3.31
CA ILE A 60 7.24 -9.27 3.16
C ILE A 60 7.80 -8.94 4.54
N ARG A 61 9.10 -8.66 4.58
CA ARG A 61 9.77 -8.15 5.77
C ARG A 61 10.48 -6.85 5.43
N PHE A 62 10.44 -5.90 6.36
CA PHE A 62 11.09 -4.61 6.21
C PHE A 62 12.08 -4.41 7.36
N GLU A 63 13.33 -4.11 7.03
CA GLU A 63 14.36 -3.84 8.03
C GLU A 63 14.28 -2.39 8.56
N SER A 64 13.70 -1.47 7.77
CA SER A 64 13.60 -0.04 8.12
C SER A 64 12.51 0.68 7.32
N TYR A 65 12.09 1.85 7.79
CA TYR A 65 11.08 2.67 7.10
C TYR A 65 11.54 3.19 5.73
N GLU A 66 12.85 3.40 5.55
CA GLU A 66 13.42 3.74 4.24
C GLU A 66 13.25 2.60 3.23
N GLU A 67 13.35 1.35 3.69
CA GLU A 67 13.20 0.16 2.85
C GLU A 67 11.76 0.00 2.36
N ILE A 68 10.77 0.38 3.18
CA ILE A 68 9.37 0.46 2.76
C ILE A 68 9.25 1.38 1.55
N GLY A 69 9.82 2.59 1.64
CA GLY A 69 9.80 3.55 0.53
C GLY A 69 10.49 3.01 -0.71
N ARG A 70 11.66 2.36 -0.56
CA ARG A 70 12.41 1.76 -1.69
C ARG A 70 11.66 0.60 -2.35
N SER A 71 11.10 -0.29 -1.54
CA SER A 71 10.35 -1.46 -2.00
C SER A 71 9.04 -1.09 -2.68
N LEU A 72 8.39 -0.02 -2.22
CA LEU A 72 7.13 0.44 -2.78
C LEU A 72 7.28 1.49 -3.90
N LYS A 73 8.48 2.05 -4.07
CA LYS A 73 8.83 3.00 -5.15
C LYS A 73 8.36 2.57 -6.55
N PRO A 74 8.53 1.32 -7.01
CA PRO A 74 8.05 0.90 -8.34
C PRO A 74 6.53 1.05 -8.50
N PHE A 75 5.76 0.96 -7.43
CA PHE A 75 4.29 1.11 -7.47
C PHE A 75 3.84 2.57 -7.37
N SER A 76 4.70 3.46 -6.86
CA SER A 76 4.41 4.90 -6.78
C SER A 76 4.37 5.58 -8.16
N LEU A 77 5.03 5.00 -9.17
CA LEU A 77 5.12 5.58 -10.52
C LEU A 77 3.88 5.36 -11.39
N THR A 78 2.94 4.52 -10.96
CA THR A 78 1.77 4.16 -11.78
C THR A 78 0.68 5.24 -11.79
N VAL A 79 0.79 6.30 -10.96
CA VAL A 79 -0.26 7.33 -10.83
C VAL A 79 -0.09 8.55 -11.77
N LYS A 80 0.92 8.56 -12.66
CA LYS A 80 1.05 9.60 -13.70
C LYS A 80 1.35 8.99 -15.06
N GLY A 81 0.30 8.52 -15.72
CA GLY A 81 0.39 8.00 -17.09
C GLY A 81 -0.90 8.01 -17.90
N VAL A 82 -2.02 8.57 -17.39
CA VAL A 82 -3.20 8.83 -18.21
C VAL A 82 -3.77 10.21 -17.86
N SER A 83 -3.04 11.25 -18.23
CA SER A 83 -3.66 12.52 -18.61
C SER A 83 -3.74 12.52 -20.13
N SER A 84 -4.74 11.83 -20.66
CA SER A 84 -5.25 12.14 -22.00
C SER A 84 -6.12 13.38 -21.86
N SER A 85 -5.60 14.53 -22.24
CA SER A 85 -6.35 15.71 -22.69
C SER A 85 -5.40 16.63 -23.43
#